data_AF-A0A251NP25-F1
#
_entry.id   AF-A0A251NP25-F1
#
_cell.length_a   1.000
_cell.length_b   1.000
_cell.length_c   1.000
_cell.angle_alpha   90.00
_cell.angle_beta   90.00
_cell.angle_gamma   90.00
#
_symmetry.space_group_name_H-M   'P 1'
#
loop_
_entity.id
_entity.type
_entity.pdbx_description
1 polymer ?
#
loop_
_entity_poly.entity_id
_entity_poly.type
_entity_poly.pdbx_seq_one_letter_code
_entity_poly.pdbx_strand_id
1 'polypeptide(L)'
;MIIRRMVQIIPESVGKLWSEWNVRVMVVSSLCLQILLILVGNRRKYIAKPWIRIVTWTAYLSADWVATVALGMISSFQGENNDPESSTNSNSSQILMVLWVPFLLLHLGGPDTITAYSLEDNELWLRHLLGLLVQAVAALYIFLQSWTASQYQLPSLAIPIFVSGIIKYGERTWVLRSASSERFRELLLPPPNQSDYAEFATEVYSKEIRGEPAAFSMIPEAPFVPGVRPTIAEAKPIHEAYQLFRILKRLYADLILDHYDERWCHYMIGDHPFDYIFKLLEIELGFMYDVLYTKANVVYSLTGIIFRSISLVCCISTFFLFCLVIDKHRYSTIDVAITYLLSVGAIALELYAIAALVLTDWTQHWLSKYKHWLSQPKYWLIKRLHTLAPPMYRAISYFRLKLSYEKGCLEP
;
A
#
# COMPACT_ATOMS: atom_id res chain seq x y z
N MET A 1 4.21 -19.47 40.35
CA MET A 1 3.10 -19.10 41.25
C MET A 1 2.40 -17.80 40.84
N ILE A 2 3.11 -16.81 40.29
CA ILE A 2 2.53 -15.53 39.82
C ILE A 2 1.64 -15.70 38.57
N ILE A 3 2.05 -16.52 37.60
CA ILE A 3 1.23 -16.82 36.39
C ILE A 3 -0.08 -17.54 36.74
N ARG A 4 -0.06 -18.45 37.73
CA ARG A 4 -1.28 -19.14 38.22
C ARG A 4 -2.26 -18.21 38.94
N ARG A 5 -1.81 -17.08 39.52
CA ARG A 5 -2.70 -16.10 40.17
C ARG A 5 -3.34 -15.13 39.18
N MET A 6 -2.73 -14.86 38.02
CA MET A 6 -3.37 -14.02 36.99
C MET A 6 -4.52 -14.74 36.27
N VAL A 7 -4.48 -16.07 36.17
CA VAL A 7 -5.56 -16.88 35.59
C VAL A 7 -6.87 -16.80 36.38
N GLN A 8 -6.85 -16.35 37.63
CA GLN A 8 -8.05 -16.17 38.46
C GLN A 8 -8.71 -14.78 38.36
N ILE A 9 -8.16 -13.85 37.55
CA ILE A 9 -8.73 -12.48 37.40
C ILE A 9 -9.79 -12.43 36.30
N ILE A 10 -9.78 -13.38 35.37
CA ILE A 10 -10.73 -13.44 34.26
C ILE A 10 -11.94 -14.28 34.73
N PRO A 11 -13.17 -13.74 34.74
CA PRO A 11 -14.36 -14.51 35.07
C PRO A 11 -14.46 -15.74 34.17
N GLU A 12 -14.86 -16.90 34.70
CA GLU A 12 -14.98 -18.14 33.90
C GLU A 12 -15.89 -17.97 32.68
N SER A 13 -16.93 -17.13 32.79
CA SER A 13 -17.80 -16.74 31.68
C SER A 13 -17.06 -15.98 30.57
N VAL A 14 -16.13 -15.10 30.93
CA VAL A 14 -15.28 -14.36 29.97
C VAL A 14 -14.24 -15.29 29.37
N GLY A 15 -13.66 -16.21 30.15
CA GLY A 15 -12.74 -17.23 29.65
C GLY A 15 -13.39 -18.13 28.61
N LYS A 16 -14.63 -18.58 28.87
CA LYS A 16 -15.41 -19.41 27.95
C LYS A 16 -15.81 -18.66 26.67
N LEU A 17 -16.30 -17.43 26.80
CA LEU A 17 -16.60 -16.57 25.65
C LEU A 17 -15.36 -16.27 24.81
N TRP A 18 -14.21 -16.01 25.45
CA TRP A 18 -12.94 -15.81 24.76
C TRP A 18 -12.51 -17.07 24.00
N SER A 19 -12.60 -18.26 24.61
CA SER A 19 -12.25 -19.51 23.91
C SER A 19 -13.10 -19.80 22.68
N GLU A 20 -14.38 -19.39 22.67
CA GLU A 20 -15.29 -19.61 21.55
C GLU A 20 -15.13 -18.57 20.42
N TRP A 21 -14.72 -17.35 20.75
CA TRP A 21 -14.71 -16.22 19.81
C TRP A 21 -13.32 -15.71 19.45
N ASN A 22 -12.26 -16.14 20.13
CA ASN A 22 -10.91 -15.59 19.97
C ASN A 22 -10.47 -15.47 18.51
N VAL A 23 -10.54 -16.55 17.71
CA VAL A 23 -10.12 -16.53 16.30
C VAL A 23 -10.98 -15.56 15.49
N ARG A 24 -12.31 -15.64 15.66
CA ARG A 24 -13.28 -14.80 14.95
C ARG A 24 -12.99 -13.32 15.19
N VAL A 25 -12.81 -12.94 16.46
CA VAL A 25 -12.51 -11.57 16.87
C VAL A 25 -11.18 -11.10 16.31
N MET A 26 -10.12 -11.92 16.35
CA MET A 26 -8.81 -11.56 15.81
C MET A 26 -8.85 -11.36 14.29
N VAL A 27 -9.55 -12.23 13.58
CA VAL A 27 -9.68 -12.16 12.11
C VAL A 27 -10.47 -10.90 11.70
N VAL A 28 -11.61 -10.61 12.32
CA VAL A 28 -12.37 -9.38 12.03
C VAL A 28 -11.59 -8.13 12.43
N SER A 29 -10.88 -8.17 13.56
CA SER A 29 -10.03 -7.06 14.00
C SER A 29 -8.90 -6.78 13.01
N SER A 30 -8.32 -7.83 12.41
CA SER A 30 -7.29 -7.65 11.38
C SER A 30 -7.83 -6.88 10.17
N LEU A 31 -9.03 -7.21 9.67
CA LEU A 31 -9.67 -6.47 8.57
C LEU A 31 -9.99 -5.02 8.97
N CYS A 32 -10.50 -4.81 10.19
CA CYS A 32 -10.80 -3.46 10.69
C CYS A 32 -9.53 -2.60 10.76
N LEU A 33 -8.40 -3.16 11.19
CA LEU A 33 -7.11 -2.46 11.21
C LEU A 33 -6.65 -2.09 9.79
N GLN A 34 -6.83 -2.98 8.80
CA GLN A 34 -6.52 -2.66 7.41
C GLN A 34 -7.37 -1.49 6.89
N ILE A 35 -8.69 -1.53 7.11
CA ILE A 35 -9.60 -0.44 6.72
C ILE A 35 -9.20 0.86 7.43
N LEU A 36 -8.93 0.80 8.74
CA LEU A 36 -8.50 1.96 9.52
C LEU A 36 -7.21 2.55 8.94
N LEU A 37 -6.20 1.72 8.67
CA LEU A 37 -4.91 2.16 8.10
C LEU A 37 -5.06 2.76 6.70
N ILE A 38 -5.99 2.28 5.89
CA ILE A 38 -6.32 2.90 4.58
C ILE A 38 -6.87 4.31 4.79
N LEU A 39 -7.82 4.46 5.71
CA LEU A 39 -8.43 5.75 6.00
C LEU A 39 -7.44 6.73 6.62
N VAL A 40 -6.75 6.37 7.70
CA VAL A 40 -5.85 7.29 8.41
C VAL A 40 -4.51 7.45 7.71
N GLY A 41 -4.02 6.43 6.99
CA GLY A 41 -2.78 6.48 6.22
C GLY A 41 -2.85 7.49 5.07
N ASN A 42 -3.99 7.57 4.37
CA ASN A 42 -4.20 8.62 3.37
C ASN A 42 -4.36 10.02 3.99
N ARG A 43 -4.90 10.12 5.22
CA ARG A 43 -5.12 11.40 5.89
C ARG A 43 -3.85 11.97 6.51
N ARG A 44 -2.93 11.13 6.99
CA ARG A 44 -1.69 11.58 7.65
C ARG A 44 -0.80 12.40 6.73
N LYS A 45 -0.82 12.12 5.41
CA LYS A 45 -0.07 12.87 4.39
C LYS A 45 -0.37 14.37 4.42
N TYR A 46 -1.57 14.76 4.86
CA TYR A 46 -2.09 16.12 4.73
C TYR A 46 -2.47 16.77 6.06
N ILE A 47 -2.71 15.98 7.11
CA ILE A 47 -3.22 16.48 8.39
C ILE A 47 -2.21 16.20 9.49
N ALA A 48 -1.48 17.24 9.88
CA ALA A 48 -0.51 17.19 10.98
C ALA A 48 -1.16 17.29 12.37
N LYS A 49 -2.26 16.55 12.61
CA LYS A 49 -2.93 16.51 13.92
C LYS A 49 -2.36 15.38 14.78
N PRO A 50 -2.10 15.59 16.08
CA PRO A 50 -1.49 14.59 16.95
C PRO A 50 -2.33 13.31 17.07
N TRP A 51 -3.66 13.42 17.07
CA TRP A 51 -4.53 12.25 17.15
C TRP A 51 -4.42 11.33 15.93
N ILE A 52 -4.22 11.87 14.72
CA ILE A 52 -4.03 11.05 13.51
C ILE A 52 -2.73 10.29 13.63
N ARG A 53 -1.66 10.96 14.07
CA ARG A 53 -0.36 10.35 14.31
C ARG A 53 -0.46 9.18 15.29
N ILE A 54 -1.11 9.39 16.44
CA ILE A 54 -1.30 8.36 17.48
C ILE A 54 -2.10 7.19 16.92
N VAL A 55 -3.27 7.44 16.31
CA VAL A 55 -4.14 6.39 15.78
C VAL A 55 -3.46 5.58 14.69
N THR A 56 -2.79 6.25 13.74
CA THR A 56 -2.03 5.57 12.68
C THR A 56 -0.91 4.73 13.28
N TRP A 57 -0.14 5.27 14.24
CA TRP A 57 0.95 4.55 14.87
C TRP A 57 0.46 3.29 15.59
N THR A 58 -0.60 3.40 16.40
CA THR A 58 -1.17 2.26 17.11
C THR A 58 -1.73 1.21 16.16
N ALA A 59 -2.43 1.63 15.10
CA ALA A 59 -3.00 0.72 14.13
C ALA A 59 -1.91 0.01 13.31
N TYR A 60 -0.85 0.74 12.94
CA TYR A 60 0.27 0.24 12.15
C TYR A 60 1.03 -0.84 12.92
N LEU A 61 1.35 -0.58 14.20
CA LEU A 61 1.98 -1.58 15.05
C LEU A 61 1.05 -2.77 15.28
N SER A 62 -0.23 -2.55 15.51
CA SER A 62 -1.16 -3.65 15.86
C SER A 62 -1.47 -4.57 14.68
N ALA A 63 -1.47 -4.07 13.44
CA ALA A 63 -1.94 -4.82 12.27
C ALA A 63 -1.19 -6.15 12.07
N ASP A 64 0.14 -6.11 12.08
CA ASP A 64 0.98 -7.29 11.86
C ASP A 64 0.89 -8.26 13.05
N TRP A 65 0.86 -7.72 14.28
CA TRP A 65 0.74 -8.52 15.50
C TRP A 65 -0.61 -9.28 15.56
N VAL A 66 -1.72 -8.60 15.29
CA VAL A 66 -3.06 -9.21 15.31
C VAL A 66 -3.15 -10.35 14.29
N ALA A 67 -2.66 -10.14 13.07
CA ALA A 67 -2.67 -11.19 12.05
C ALA A 67 -1.75 -12.37 12.41
N THR A 68 -0.57 -12.12 12.99
CA THR A 68 0.35 -13.16 13.45
C THR A 68 -0.24 -14.00 14.58
N VAL A 69 -0.84 -13.33 15.58
CA VAL A 69 -1.49 -14.01 16.70
C VAL A 69 -2.69 -14.82 16.22
N ALA A 70 -3.48 -14.29 15.27
CA ALA A 70 -4.57 -15.04 14.65
C ALA A 70 -4.08 -16.31 13.96
N LEU A 71 -2.99 -16.24 13.19
CA LEU A 71 -2.37 -17.41 12.55
C LEU A 71 -1.91 -18.44 13.59
N GLY A 72 -1.27 -17.99 14.67
CA GLY A 72 -0.84 -18.86 15.77
C GLY A 72 -2.01 -19.56 16.47
N MET A 73 -3.11 -18.85 16.71
CA MET A 73 -4.34 -19.42 17.27
C MET A 73 -4.94 -20.48 16.34
N ILE A 74 -5.05 -20.20 15.04
CA ILE A 74 -5.58 -21.17 14.07
C ILE A 74 -4.69 -22.43 14.02
N SER A 75 -3.36 -22.27 14.10
CA SER A 75 -2.42 -23.39 14.17
C SER A 75 -2.62 -24.25 15.42
N SER A 76 -2.79 -23.63 16.60
CA SER A 76 -3.00 -24.39 17.84
C SER A 76 -4.33 -25.16 17.83
N PHE A 77 -5.39 -24.56 17.30
CA PHE A 77 -6.70 -25.22 17.17
C PHE A 77 -6.67 -26.46 16.27
N GLN A 78 -5.72 -26.55 15.32
CA GLN A 78 -5.55 -27.74 14.49
C GLN A 78 -4.66 -28.81 15.14
N GLY A 79 -3.67 -28.43 15.95
CA GLY A 79 -2.76 -29.36 16.60
C GLY A 79 -3.41 -30.19 17.72
N GLU A 80 -4.39 -29.61 18.42
CA GLU A 80 -5.05 -30.22 19.59
C GLU A 80 -6.06 -31.33 19.23
N ASN A 81 -6.45 -31.45 17.96
CA ASN A 81 -7.50 -32.36 17.48
C ASN A 81 -6.99 -33.51 16.59
N ASN A 82 -5.68 -33.76 16.54
CA ASN A 82 -5.16 -35.04 16.03
C ASN A 82 -5.50 -36.22 16.99
N ASP A 83 -6.14 -35.94 18.14
CA ASP A 83 -6.68 -36.92 19.06
C ASP A 83 -8.11 -37.35 18.64
N PRO A 84 -8.44 -38.66 18.57
CA PRO A 84 -9.60 -39.15 17.82
C PRO A 84 -11.01 -38.91 18.44
N GLU A 85 -11.14 -38.25 19.59
CA GLU A 85 -12.37 -38.32 20.41
C GLU A 85 -13.29 -37.07 20.42
N SER A 86 -12.95 -35.96 19.74
CA SER A 86 -13.69 -34.68 19.89
C SER A 86 -14.63 -34.29 18.72
N SER A 87 -15.77 -34.97 18.63
CA SER A 87 -17.10 -34.49 18.16
C SER A 87 -17.25 -33.73 16.82
N THR A 88 -18.12 -34.26 15.96
CA THR A 88 -18.51 -33.85 14.60
C THR A 88 -18.90 -32.39 14.32
N ASN A 89 -19.11 -31.52 15.33
CA ASN A 89 -19.47 -30.10 15.13
C ASN A 89 -18.25 -29.14 15.15
N SER A 90 -17.15 -29.53 15.80
CA SER A 90 -15.90 -28.74 15.85
C SER A 90 -15.22 -28.67 14.48
N ASN A 91 -15.29 -29.76 13.73
CA ASN A 91 -14.63 -29.93 12.42
C ASN A 91 -15.11 -28.90 11.39
N SER A 92 -16.42 -28.61 11.31
CA SER A 92 -16.96 -27.67 10.32
C SER A 92 -16.48 -26.23 10.55
N SER A 93 -16.40 -25.78 11.80
CA SER A 93 -15.89 -24.45 12.16
C SER A 93 -14.39 -24.33 11.85
N GLN A 94 -13.61 -25.38 12.15
CA GLN A 94 -12.17 -25.42 11.91
C GLN A 94 -11.84 -25.40 10.40
N ILE A 95 -12.67 -26.06 9.60
CA ILE A 95 -12.56 -26.06 8.14
C ILE A 95 -12.67 -24.63 7.55
N LEU A 96 -13.59 -23.81 8.06
CA LEU A 96 -13.72 -22.40 7.61
C LEU A 96 -12.58 -21.51 8.11
N MET A 97 -12.02 -21.80 9.28
CA MET A 97 -10.86 -21.06 9.80
C MET A 97 -9.62 -21.22 8.92
N VAL A 98 -9.42 -22.38 8.28
CA VAL A 98 -8.35 -22.58 7.29
C VAL A 98 -8.49 -21.57 6.14
N LEU A 99 -9.71 -21.31 5.68
CA LEU A 99 -9.95 -20.36 4.60
C LEU A 99 -9.56 -18.93 5.01
N TRP A 100 -9.58 -18.60 6.30
CA TRP A 100 -9.17 -17.29 6.82
C TRP A 100 -7.65 -17.09 6.84
N VAL A 101 -6.86 -18.16 6.85
CA VAL A 101 -5.38 -18.09 6.88
C VAL A 101 -4.82 -17.32 5.67
N PRO A 102 -5.22 -17.60 4.42
CA PRO A 102 -4.86 -16.75 3.29
C PRO A 102 -5.32 -15.29 3.39
N PHE A 103 -6.50 -15.01 3.97
CA PHE A 103 -6.95 -13.63 4.20
C PHE A 103 -6.06 -12.91 5.22
N LEU A 104 -5.63 -13.59 6.28
CA LEU A 104 -4.66 -13.06 7.23
C LEU A 104 -3.30 -12.78 6.56
N LEU A 105 -2.84 -13.66 5.66
CA LEU A 105 -1.64 -13.43 4.85
C LEU A 105 -1.81 -12.21 3.93
N LEU A 106 -3.00 -12.04 3.33
CA LEU A 106 -3.34 -10.85 2.55
C LEU A 106 -3.29 -9.57 3.40
N HIS A 107 -3.80 -9.61 4.63
CA HIS A 107 -3.75 -8.49 5.57
C HIS A 107 -2.31 -8.15 5.99
N LEU A 108 -1.45 -9.16 6.19
CA LEU A 108 -0.03 -8.95 6.47
C LEU A 108 0.71 -8.24 5.32
N GLY A 109 0.21 -8.38 4.09
CA GLY A 109 0.67 -7.59 2.96
C GLY A 109 0.49 -6.08 3.15
N GLY A 110 -0.39 -5.64 4.05
CA GLY A 110 -0.61 -4.25 4.41
C GLY A 110 -1.28 -3.42 3.30
N PRO A 111 -1.80 -2.23 3.65
CA PRO A 111 -2.48 -1.37 2.69
C PRO A 111 -1.49 -0.56 1.86
N ASP A 112 -1.94 -0.09 0.70
CA ASP A 112 -1.08 0.68 -0.22
C ASP A 112 -0.75 2.09 0.29
N THR A 113 -1.61 2.61 1.17
CA THR A 113 -1.60 3.98 1.67
C THR A 113 -0.51 4.23 2.72
N ILE A 114 0.02 3.16 3.32
CA ILE A 114 1.08 3.23 4.33
C ILE A 114 1.89 1.93 4.33
N THR A 115 3.14 2.00 3.89
CA THR A 115 4.09 0.88 3.95
C THR A 115 5.02 0.99 5.14
N ALA A 116 5.45 2.21 5.43
CA ALA A 116 6.32 2.56 6.53
C ALA A 116 5.67 3.69 7.33
N TYR A 117 5.77 3.63 8.66
CA TYR A 117 5.34 4.73 9.51
C TYR A 117 6.46 5.77 9.64
N SER A 118 7.70 5.30 9.71
CA SER A 118 8.93 6.07 9.86
C SER A 118 10.00 5.59 8.87
N LEU A 119 11.01 6.40 8.56
CA LEU A 119 12.05 6.00 7.59
C LEU A 119 12.87 4.82 8.11
N GLU A 120 13.00 4.70 9.43
CA GLU A 120 13.65 3.60 10.11
C GLU A 120 12.99 2.24 9.80
N ASP A 121 11.69 2.23 9.50
CA ASP A 121 10.99 1.00 9.09
C ASP A 121 11.46 0.51 7.71
N ASN A 122 11.89 1.42 6.82
CA ASN A 122 12.46 1.07 5.52
C ASN A 122 13.83 0.40 5.66
N GLU A 123 14.67 0.88 6.59
CA GLU A 123 15.98 0.26 6.88
C GLU A 123 15.84 -1.16 7.42
N LEU A 124 14.78 -1.42 8.19
CA LEU A 124 14.50 -2.72 8.80
C LEU A 124 13.79 -3.71 7.85
N TRP A 125 13.82 -3.49 6.53
CA TRP A 125 13.15 -4.33 5.55
C TRP A 125 13.55 -5.83 5.64
N LEU A 126 14.79 -6.15 6.02
CA LEU A 126 15.24 -7.54 6.23
C LEU A 126 14.48 -8.23 7.36
N ARG A 127 14.15 -7.50 8.43
CA ARG A 127 13.34 -8.01 9.54
C ARG A 127 11.91 -8.29 9.07
N HIS A 128 11.35 -7.40 8.26
CA HIS A 128 10.04 -7.59 7.65
C HIS A 128 10.01 -8.78 6.68
N LEU A 129 11.08 -8.99 5.91
CA LEU A 129 11.25 -10.17 5.04
C LEU A 129 11.37 -11.47 5.85
N LEU A 130 12.14 -11.49 6.93
CA LEU A 130 12.24 -12.67 7.78
C LEU A 130 10.88 -13.01 8.40
N GLY A 131 10.17 -11.99 8.90
CA GLY A 131 8.80 -12.12 9.39
C GLY A 131 7.86 -12.70 8.34
N LEU A 132 7.96 -12.23 7.09
CA LEU A 132 7.22 -12.74 5.94
C LEU A 132 7.45 -14.23 5.77
N LEU A 133 8.72 -14.64 5.68
CA LEU A 133 9.08 -16.03 5.41
C LEU A 133 8.51 -16.94 6.49
N VAL A 134 8.63 -16.57 7.76
CA VAL A 134 8.07 -17.34 8.87
C VAL A 134 6.54 -17.41 8.79
N GLN A 135 5.87 -16.28 8.58
CA GLN A 135 4.40 -16.23 8.51
C GLN A 135 3.84 -16.96 7.28
N ALA A 136 4.49 -16.82 6.12
CA ALA A 136 4.11 -17.50 4.88
C ALA A 136 4.35 -19.00 4.96
N VAL A 137 5.46 -19.45 5.57
CA VAL A 137 5.71 -20.87 5.85
C VAL A 137 4.67 -21.42 6.83
N ALA A 138 4.34 -20.68 7.90
CA ALA A 138 3.30 -21.09 8.84
C ALA A 138 1.93 -21.19 8.16
N ALA A 139 1.55 -20.19 7.36
CA ALA A 139 0.31 -20.18 6.60
C ALA A 139 0.26 -21.34 5.58
N LEU A 140 1.38 -21.60 4.89
CA LEU A 140 1.51 -22.72 3.94
C LEU A 140 1.40 -24.06 4.67
N TYR A 141 2.02 -24.21 5.83
CA TYR A 141 1.95 -25.42 6.64
C TYR A 141 0.51 -25.72 7.04
N ILE A 142 -0.20 -24.73 7.59
CA ILE A 142 -1.63 -24.84 7.97
C ILE A 142 -2.48 -25.19 6.74
N PHE A 143 -2.20 -24.57 5.60
CA PHE A 143 -2.89 -24.84 4.34
C PHE A 143 -2.65 -26.29 3.84
N LEU A 144 -1.41 -26.76 3.85
CA LEU A 144 -1.05 -28.13 3.43
C LEU A 144 -1.64 -29.18 4.36
N GLN A 145 -1.64 -28.94 5.67
CA GLN A 145 -2.27 -29.85 6.64
C GLN A 145 -3.77 -30.00 6.36
N SER A 146 -4.45 -28.91 6.05
CA SER A 146 -5.87 -28.95 5.65
C SER A 146 -6.09 -29.61 4.28
N TRP A 147 -5.11 -29.59 3.38
CA TRP A 147 -5.20 -30.27 2.08
C TRP A 147 -5.31 -31.78 2.26
N THR A 148 -4.54 -32.34 3.19
CA THR A 148 -4.56 -33.77 3.47
C THR A 148 -5.80 -34.20 4.25
N ALA A 149 -6.36 -33.31 5.09
CA ALA A 149 -7.50 -33.62 5.96
C ALA A 149 -8.88 -33.41 5.30
N SER A 150 -9.01 -32.45 4.38
CA SER A 150 -10.28 -32.08 3.77
C SER A 150 -10.42 -32.64 2.35
N GLN A 151 -11.61 -33.12 2.01
CA GLN A 151 -11.95 -33.74 0.73
C GLN A 151 -11.92 -32.68 -0.41
N TYR A 152 -10.73 -32.29 -0.88
CA TYR A 152 -10.33 -31.48 -2.07
C TYR A 152 -11.02 -30.11 -2.36
N GLN A 153 -12.20 -29.82 -1.81
CA GLN A 153 -13.04 -28.67 -2.18
C GLN A 153 -12.61 -27.36 -1.49
N LEU A 154 -12.07 -27.43 -0.28
CA LEU A 154 -11.72 -26.25 0.53
C LEU A 154 -10.34 -25.67 0.21
N PRO A 155 -9.30 -26.47 -0.03
CA PRO A 155 -8.00 -25.92 -0.36
C PRO A 155 -8.00 -25.21 -1.72
N SER A 156 -8.76 -25.73 -2.70
CA SER A 156 -8.89 -25.10 -4.03
C SER A 156 -9.51 -23.70 -3.96
N LEU A 157 -10.40 -23.45 -3.00
CA LEU A 157 -10.99 -22.13 -2.73
C LEU A 157 -9.97 -21.13 -2.17
N ALA A 158 -9.02 -21.61 -1.38
CA ALA A 158 -8.01 -20.82 -0.70
C ALA A 158 -6.78 -20.49 -1.58
N ILE A 159 -6.53 -21.25 -2.66
CA ILE A 159 -5.38 -21.01 -3.56
C ILE A 159 -5.36 -19.57 -4.12
N PRO A 160 -6.44 -19.02 -4.72
CA PRO A 160 -6.37 -17.71 -5.36
C PRO A 160 -6.04 -16.60 -4.36
N ILE A 161 -6.71 -16.62 -3.20
CA ILE A 161 -6.48 -15.64 -2.14
C ILE A 161 -5.09 -15.80 -1.48
N PHE A 162 -4.55 -17.01 -1.43
CA PHE A 162 -3.19 -17.26 -0.94
C PHE A 162 -2.13 -16.68 -1.88
N VAL A 163 -2.32 -16.85 -3.20
CA VAL A 163 -1.47 -16.22 -4.23
C VAL A 163 -1.53 -14.70 -4.13
N SER A 164 -2.72 -14.13 -3.99
CA SER A 164 -2.92 -12.69 -3.76
C SER A 164 -2.18 -12.21 -2.49
N GLY A 165 -2.24 -12.99 -1.40
CA GLY A 165 -1.52 -12.69 -0.17
C GLY A 165 0.01 -12.65 -0.33
N ILE A 166 0.58 -13.63 -1.03
CA ILE A 166 2.02 -13.65 -1.36
C ILE A 166 2.41 -12.42 -2.19
N ILE A 167 1.61 -12.08 -3.21
CA ILE A 167 1.87 -10.93 -4.07
C ILE A 167 1.90 -9.65 -3.23
N LYS A 168 0.86 -9.38 -2.42
CA LYS A 168 0.78 -8.14 -1.62
C LYS A 168 1.89 -8.00 -0.60
N TYR A 169 2.28 -9.11 0.02
CA TYR A 169 3.41 -9.09 0.95
C TYR A 169 4.72 -8.86 0.20
N GLY A 170 4.94 -9.57 -0.92
CA GLY A 170 6.09 -9.35 -1.79
C GLY A 170 6.24 -7.88 -2.20
N GLU A 171 5.14 -7.24 -2.60
CA GLU A 171 5.09 -5.80 -2.91
C GLU A 171 5.52 -4.94 -1.71
N ARG A 172 5.00 -5.21 -0.50
CA ARG A 172 5.38 -4.47 0.72
C ARG A 172 6.88 -4.55 0.97
N THR A 173 7.45 -5.75 0.93
CA THR A 173 8.89 -5.96 1.17
C THR A 173 9.75 -5.31 0.09
N TRP A 174 9.32 -5.41 -1.17
CA TRP A 174 9.98 -4.72 -2.28
C TRP A 174 10.01 -3.22 -2.05
N VAL A 175 8.88 -2.61 -1.71
CA VAL A 175 8.79 -1.16 -1.46
C VAL A 175 9.70 -0.74 -0.32
N LEU A 176 9.66 -1.45 0.82
CA LEU A 176 10.52 -1.15 1.98
C LEU A 176 12.01 -1.21 1.59
N ARG A 177 12.42 -2.25 0.86
CA ARG A 177 13.78 -2.38 0.35
C ARG A 177 14.14 -1.26 -0.62
N SER A 178 13.25 -0.88 -1.53
CA SER A 178 13.52 0.20 -2.49
C SER A 178 13.61 1.58 -1.84
N ALA A 179 12.91 1.78 -0.73
CA ALA A 179 12.91 3.02 0.04
C ALA A 179 13.98 3.07 1.14
N SER A 180 14.78 2.01 1.34
CA SER A 180 15.92 2.04 2.26
C SER A 180 17.03 2.91 1.69
N SER A 181 17.72 3.66 2.54
CA SER A 181 18.71 4.68 2.17
C SER A 181 19.79 4.14 1.24
N GLU A 182 20.35 2.96 1.55
CA GLU A 182 21.39 2.31 0.73
C GLU A 182 20.87 2.04 -0.69
N ARG A 183 19.74 1.33 -0.80
CA ARG A 183 19.19 0.94 -2.10
C ARG A 183 18.62 2.12 -2.86
N PHE A 184 18.00 3.06 -2.16
CA PHE A 184 17.48 4.30 -2.70
C PHE A 184 18.61 5.13 -3.34
N ARG A 185 19.76 5.21 -2.66
CA ARG A 185 20.97 5.86 -3.19
C ARG A 185 21.56 5.11 -4.38
N GLU A 186 21.70 3.78 -4.30
CA GLU A 186 22.18 2.95 -5.44
C GLU A 186 21.36 3.16 -6.72
N LEU A 187 20.03 3.26 -6.60
CA LEU A 187 19.13 3.46 -7.74
C LEU A 187 19.28 4.84 -8.41
N LEU A 188 19.89 5.80 -7.72
CA LEU A 188 20.13 7.15 -8.23
C LEU A 188 21.56 7.33 -8.77
N LEU A 189 22.46 6.38 -8.49
CA LEU A 189 23.82 6.38 -9.00
C LEU A 189 23.87 5.83 -10.44
N PRO A 190 24.75 6.36 -11.30
CA PRO A 190 25.02 5.78 -12.61
C PRO A 190 25.67 4.39 -12.47
N PRO A 191 25.50 3.50 -13.46
CA PRO A 191 26.13 2.19 -13.42
C PRO A 191 27.66 2.30 -13.45
N PRO A 192 28.39 1.43 -12.72
CA PRO A 192 29.83 1.58 -12.46
C PRO A 192 30.74 1.46 -13.70
N ASN A 193 30.20 1.05 -14.86
CA ASN A 193 31.00 0.73 -16.05
C ASN A 193 30.90 1.77 -17.18
N GLN A 194 30.21 2.90 -16.97
CA GLN A 194 30.07 3.93 -17.99
C GLN A 194 30.81 5.18 -17.54
N SER A 195 32.05 5.32 -18.02
CA SER A 195 32.97 6.43 -17.70
C SER A 195 32.46 7.80 -18.15
N ASP A 196 31.37 7.84 -18.92
CA ASP A 196 30.79 9.07 -19.44
C ASP A 196 29.28 9.13 -19.12
N TYR A 197 28.95 9.84 -18.04
CA TYR A 197 27.57 10.09 -17.58
C TYR A 197 26.68 10.68 -18.70
N ALA A 198 27.30 11.41 -19.63
CA ALA A 198 26.65 12.04 -20.78
C ALA A 198 26.15 11.02 -21.82
N GLU A 199 26.83 9.89 -22.02
CA GLU A 199 26.44 8.88 -23.00
C GLU A 199 25.22 8.07 -22.52
N PHE A 200 25.23 7.66 -21.24
CA PHE A 200 24.09 7.02 -20.58
C PHE A 200 22.84 7.91 -20.61
N ALA A 201 23.01 9.19 -20.26
CA ALA A 201 21.96 10.19 -20.33
C ALA A 201 21.33 10.26 -21.73
N THR A 202 22.17 10.28 -22.76
CA THR A 202 21.77 10.40 -24.18
C THR A 202 21.01 9.17 -24.68
N GLU A 203 21.42 7.96 -24.28
CA GLU A 203 20.69 6.74 -24.65
C GLU A 203 19.30 6.71 -24.01
N VAL A 204 19.18 7.06 -22.71
CA VAL A 204 17.89 7.11 -22.01
C VAL A 204 17.00 8.22 -22.59
N TYR A 205 17.56 9.39 -22.95
CA TYR A 205 16.84 10.46 -23.66
C TYR A 205 16.20 9.97 -24.97
N SER A 206 16.92 9.15 -25.73
CA SER A 206 16.42 8.63 -27.02
C SER A 206 15.22 7.68 -26.85
N LYS A 207 15.12 6.97 -25.71
CA LYS A 207 14.00 6.08 -25.37
C LYS A 207 12.80 6.88 -24.85
N GLU A 208 13.04 7.91 -24.04
CA GLU A 208 11.99 8.75 -23.47
C GLU A 208 11.27 9.62 -24.52
N ILE A 209 12.00 10.18 -25.50
CA ILE A 209 11.44 10.93 -26.63
C ILE A 209 10.58 10.03 -27.55
N ARG A 210 10.89 8.73 -27.60
CA ARG A 210 10.19 7.75 -28.46
C ARG A 210 8.81 7.37 -27.93
N GLY A 211 8.43 7.83 -26.72
CA GLY A 211 7.15 7.50 -26.10
C GLY A 211 7.05 6.03 -25.66
N GLU A 212 8.18 5.33 -25.58
CA GLU A 212 8.23 4.00 -25.00
C GLU A 212 7.82 4.11 -23.52
N PRO A 213 6.99 3.19 -23.01
CA PRO A 213 6.58 3.23 -21.63
C PRO A 213 7.87 3.21 -20.82
N ALA A 214 8.14 4.30 -20.09
CA ALA A 214 9.05 4.26 -18.98
C ALA A 214 8.45 3.23 -18.03
N ALA A 215 8.87 1.98 -18.19
CA ALA A 215 8.67 1.00 -17.17
C ALA A 215 9.26 1.67 -15.95
N PHE A 216 8.41 1.97 -14.98
CA PHE A 216 8.84 2.31 -13.64
C PHE A 216 9.46 1.04 -13.07
N SER A 217 10.61 0.69 -13.62
CA SER A 217 11.41 -0.49 -13.38
C SER A 217 12.80 0.02 -13.09
N MET A 218 13.35 -0.46 -11.97
CA MET A 218 14.71 -0.32 -11.48
C MET A 218 15.78 -0.15 -12.59
N ILE A 219 15.90 1.06 -13.13
CA ILE A 219 16.94 1.54 -14.02
C ILE A 219 17.26 2.95 -13.51
N PRO A 220 18.54 3.37 -13.50
CA PRO A 220 18.91 4.71 -13.07
C PRO A 220 18.03 5.75 -13.77
N GLU A 221 17.36 6.61 -13.00
CA GLU A 221 16.55 7.68 -13.57
C GLU A 221 17.46 8.58 -14.43
N ALA A 222 17.00 8.94 -15.63
CA ALA A 222 17.72 9.82 -16.53
C ALA A 222 18.10 11.14 -15.84
N PRO A 223 19.04 11.94 -16.35
CA PRO A 223 19.28 13.27 -15.82
C PRO A 223 18.14 14.25 -16.16
N PHE A 224 18.20 15.41 -15.51
CA PHE A 224 17.27 16.53 -15.65
C PHE A 224 17.45 17.23 -17.02
N VAL A 225 16.34 17.58 -17.69
CA VAL A 225 16.34 18.38 -18.94
C VAL A 225 15.36 19.54 -18.84
N PRO A 226 15.83 20.80 -18.93
CA PRO A 226 14.96 21.95 -19.07
C PRO A 226 14.24 21.93 -20.43
N GLY A 227 12.91 22.11 -20.44
CA GLY A 227 12.18 22.50 -21.66
C GLY A 227 11.22 21.48 -22.28
N VAL A 228 10.97 20.32 -21.67
CA VAL A 228 9.84 19.46 -22.10
C VAL A 228 8.53 20.14 -21.70
N ARG A 229 7.92 20.87 -22.64
CA ARG A 229 6.64 21.53 -22.39
C ARG A 229 5.54 20.46 -22.34
N PRO A 230 4.67 20.44 -21.31
CA PRO A 230 3.58 19.49 -21.26
C PRO A 230 2.64 19.71 -22.45
N THR A 231 2.11 18.62 -23.01
CA THR A 231 1.12 18.67 -24.10
C THR A 231 -0.16 19.43 -23.69
N ILE A 232 -0.40 19.53 -22.38
CA ILE A 232 -1.55 20.20 -21.77
C ILE A 232 -1.04 21.38 -20.93
N ALA A 233 -1.40 22.61 -21.31
CA ALA A 233 -0.96 23.84 -20.62
C ALA A 233 -1.33 23.85 -19.13
N GLU A 234 -2.48 23.27 -18.77
CA GLU A 234 -2.95 23.18 -17.39
C GLU A 234 -2.15 22.20 -16.51
N ALA A 235 -1.33 21.34 -17.12
CA ALA A 235 -0.47 20.37 -16.41
C ALA A 235 0.90 20.95 -16.05
N LYS A 236 1.20 22.21 -16.42
CA LYS A 236 2.46 22.90 -16.13
C LYS A 236 2.93 22.76 -14.67
N PRO A 237 2.09 22.99 -13.64
CA PRO A 237 2.54 22.88 -12.25
C PRO A 237 2.93 21.45 -11.85
N ILE A 238 2.22 20.44 -12.36
CA ILE A 238 2.49 19.03 -12.05
C ILE A 238 3.78 18.58 -12.74
N HIS A 239 4.01 19.03 -13.97
CA HIS A 239 5.23 18.72 -14.70
C HIS A 239 6.45 19.34 -14.01
N GLU A 240 6.39 20.63 -13.69
CA GLU A 240 7.48 21.32 -13.00
C GLU A 240 7.72 20.77 -11.59
N ALA A 241 6.66 20.40 -10.86
CA ALA A 241 6.80 19.77 -9.54
C ALA A 241 7.48 18.42 -9.64
N TYR A 242 7.17 17.64 -10.68
CA TYR A 242 7.83 16.37 -10.93
C TYR A 242 9.32 16.54 -11.29
N GLN A 243 9.68 17.61 -12.02
CA GLN A 243 11.09 17.92 -12.28
C GLN A 243 11.81 18.31 -10.99
N LEU A 244 11.20 19.16 -10.17
CA LEU A 244 11.75 19.53 -8.87
C LEU A 244 11.92 18.29 -7.97
N PHE A 245 10.92 17.40 -7.96
CA PHE A 245 10.99 16.11 -7.27
C PHE A 245 12.21 15.30 -7.71
N ARG A 246 12.46 15.15 -9.01
CA ARG A 246 13.62 14.38 -9.51
C ARG A 246 14.97 14.96 -9.05
N ILE A 247 15.07 16.28 -8.94
CA ILE A 247 16.26 16.96 -8.46
C ILE A 247 16.40 16.76 -6.94
N LEU A 248 15.39 17.14 -6.17
CA LEU A 248 15.43 17.12 -4.70
C LEU A 248 15.49 15.69 -4.14
N LYS A 249 14.99 14.69 -4.86
CA LYS A 249 15.14 13.27 -4.54
C LYS A 249 16.59 12.85 -4.30
N ARG A 250 17.55 13.48 -4.97
CA ARG A 250 18.99 13.23 -4.78
C ARG A 250 19.45 13.65 -3.39
N LEU A 251 18.94 14.77 -2.86
CA LEU A 251 19.24 15.23 -1.51
C LEU A 251 18.76 14.23 -0.44
N TYR A 252 17.58 13.63 -0.64
CA TYR A 252 17.07 12.59 0.27
C TYR A 252 17.92 11.31 0.27
N ALA A 253 18.71 11.10 -0.78
CA ALA A 253 19.66 9.99 -0.89
C ALA A 253 21.08 10.35 -0.43
N ASP A 254 21.25 11.50 0.23
CA ASP A 254 22.55 12.04 0.66
C ASP A 254 23.53 12.23 -0.52
N LEU A 255 22.99 12.59 -1.69
CA LEU A 255 23.75 12.95 -2.89
C LEU A 255 23.82 14.47 -3.04
N ILE A 256 24.96 14.94 -3.56
CA ILE A 256 25.19 16.37 -3.82
C ILE A 256 24.53 16.73 -5.16
N LEU A 257 23.87 17.90 -5.20
CA LEU A 257 23.32 18.46 -6.43
C LEU A 257 24.43 18.94 -7.36
N ASP A 258 24.26 18.74 -8.67
CA ASP A 258 25.17 19.31 -9.66
C ASP A 258 24.90 20.81 -9.84
N HIS A 259 25.88 21.54 -10.38
CA HIS A 259 25.80 22.98 -10.64
C HIS A 259 24.60 23.35 -11.54
N TYR A 260 24.23 22.46 -12.46
CA TYR A 260 23.06 22.64 -13.32
C TYR A 260 21.74 22.50 -12.54
N ASP A 261 21.67 21.56 -11.60
CA ASP A 261 20.50 21.33 -10.76
C ASP A 261 20.25 22.52 -9.83
N GLU A 262 21.30 23.03 -9.19
CA GLU A 262 21.23 24.23 -8.34
C GLU A 262 20.75 25.46 -9.12
N ARG A 263 21.32 25.69 -10.31
CA ARG A 263 20.95 26.82 -11.17
C ARG A 263 19.50 26.74 -11.61
N TRP A 264 18.99 25.55 -11.91
CA TRP A 264 17.59 25.38 -12.30
C TRP A 264 16.64 25.65 -11.13
N CYS A 265 16.96 25.16 -9.93
CA CYS A 265 16.20 25.47 -8.72
C CYS A 265 16.14 26.98 -8.47
N HIS A 266 17.26 27.69 -8.59
CA HIS A 266 17.29 29.15 -8.47
C HIS A 266 16.44 29.86 -9.53
N TYR A 267 16.49 29.42 -10.78
CA TYR A 267 15.65 29.98 -11.84
C TYR A 267 14.15 29.77 -11.54
N MET A 268 13.76 28.57 -11.14
CA MET A 268 12.36 28.23 -10.82
C MET A 268 11.82 28.99 -9.61
N ILE A 269 12.64 29.20 -8.58
CA ILE A 269 12.25 29.95 -7.38
C ILE A 269 12.25 31.46 -7.66
N GLY A 270 13.14 31.96 -8.51
CA GLY A 270 13.26 33.39 -8.80
C GLY A 270 12.24 33.94 -9.79
N ASP A 271 11.76 33.12 -10.74
CA ASP A 271 10.92 33.56 -11.87
C ASP A 271 9.40 33.41 -11.61
N HIS A 272 9.00 32.93 -10.43
CA HIS A 272 7.61 32.57 -10.12
C HIS A 272 7.09 33.22 -8.83
N PRO A 273 5.78 33.54 -8.75
CA PRO A 273 5.19 34.09 -7.53
C PRO A 273 5.16 33.03 -6.41
N PHE A 274 5.23 33.47 -5.15
CA PHE A 274 5.29 32.59 -3.99
C PHE A 274 4.15 31.55 -3.94
N ASP A 275 2.91 31.93 -4.26
CA ASP A 275 1.77 31.00 -4.28
C ASP A 275 1.97 29.83 -5.27
N TYR A 276 2.65 30.10 -6.39
CA TYR A 276 2.98 29.07 -7.36
C TYR A 276 4.06 28.13 -6.84
N ILE A 277 5.09 28.68 -6.19
CA ILE A 277 6.20 27.90 -5.60
C ILE A 277 5.69 27.03 -4.46
N PHE A 278 4.82 27.53 -3.58
CA PHE A 278 4.23 26.72 -2.51
C PHE A 278 3.42 25.55 -3.06
N LYS A 279 2.65 25.79 -4.13
CA LYS A 279 1.93 24.72 -4.83
C LYS A 279 2.88 23.70 -5.47
N LEU A 280 4.00 24.15 -6.02
CA LEU A 280 5.04 23.29 -6.59
C LEU A 280 5.63 22.36 -5.52
N LEU A 281 6.03 22.94 -4.39
CA LEU A 281 6.58 22.22 -3.24
C LEU A 281 5.55 21.27 -2.62
N GLU A 282 4.28 21.66 -2.54
CA GLU A 282 3.22 20.78 -2.04
C GLU A 282 3.09 19.50 -2.89
N ILE A 283 3.13 19.63 -4.22
CA ILE A 283 3.07 18.49 -5.14
C ILE A 283 4.37 17.66 -5.09
N GLU A 284 5.52 18.33 -5.05
CA GLU A 284 6.85 17.71 -4.96
C GLU A 284 6.99 16.84 -3.70
N LEU A 285 6.71 17.42 -2.52
CA LEU A 285 6.71 16.70 -1.25
C LEU A 285 5.66 15.59 -1.25
N GLY A 286 4.56 15.78 -2.00
CA GLY A 286 3.57 14.75 -2.25
C GLY A 286 4.14 13.52 -2.97
N PHE A 287 4.97 13.72 -4.01
CA PHE A 287 5.68 12.65 -4.69
C PHE A 287 6.72 12.00 -3.78
N MET A 288 7.50 12.81 -3.04
CA MET A 288 8.51 12.30 -2.11
C MET A 288 7.89 11.44 -1.00
N TYR A 289 6.77 11.90 -0.44
CA TYR A 289 6.04 11.14 0.56
C TYR A 289 5.58 9.78 0.01
N ASP A 290 5.06 9.77 -1.23
CA ASP A 290 4.58 8.55 -1.87
C ASP A 290 5.72 7.54 -2.11
N VAL A 291 6.93 8.02 -2.41
CA VAL A 291 8.15 7.20 -2.56
C VAL A 291 8.58 6.55 -1.25
N LEU A 292 8.57 7.31 -0.16
CA LEU A 292 9.19 6.90 1.10
C LEU A 292 8.23 6.15 2.04
N TYR A 293 6.92 6.43 1.95
CA TYR A 293 5.95 5.96 2.96
C TYR A 293 4.79 5.14 2.38
N THR A 294 4.67 4.98 1.06
CA THR A 294 3.51 4.31 0.43
C THR A 294 3.94 3.30 -0.63
N LYS A 295 3.02 2.44 -1.09
CA LYS A 295 3.29 1.52 -2.20
C LYS A 295 3.25 2.19 -3.58
N ALA A 296 2.90 3.47 -3.66
CA ALA A 296 2.68 4.22 -4.90
C ALA A 296 3.67 3.86 -6.01
N ASN A 297 4.96 4.03 -5.76
CA ASN A 297 6.02 3.79 -6.74
C ASN A 297 5.97 2.41 -7.40
N VAL A 298 5.72 1.34 -6.63
CA VAL A 298 5.62 -0.01 -7.20
C VAL A 298 4.28 -0.20 -7.91
N VAL A 299 3.20 0.36 -7.37
CA VAL A 299 1.84 0.17 -7.91
C VAL A 299 1.62 0.93 -9.23
N TYR A 300 2.25 2.09 -9.45
CA TYR A 300 2.19 2.85 -10.71
C TYR A 300 3.01 2.22 -11.85
N SER A 301 3.80 1.17 -11.58
CA SER A 301 4.52 0.44 -12.61
C SER A 301 3.58 -0.50 -13.39
N LEU A 302 3.97 -0.86 -14.62
CA LEU A 302 3.23 -1.86 -15.41
C LEU A 302 3.14 -3.20 -14.67
N THR A 303 4.20 -3.58 -13.97
CA THR A 303 4.24 -4.76 -13.08
C THR A 303 3.23 -4.64 -11.94
N GLY A 304 3.13 -3.46 -11.31
CA GLY A 304 2.14 -3.18 -10.26
C GLY A 304 0.70 -3.28 -10.75
N ILE A 305 0.41 -2.78 -11.95
CA ILE A 305 -0.91 -2.91 -12.59
C ILE A 305 -1.25 -4.39 -12.85
N ILE A 306 -0.28 -5.18 -13.31
CA ILE A 306 -0.44 -6.63 -13.53
C ILE A 306 -0.73 -7.33 -12.19
N PHE A 307 0.08 -7.10 -11.16
CA PHE A 307 -0.12 -7.69 -9.83
C PHE A 307 -1.46 -7.30 -9.22
N ARG A 308 -1.89 -6.05 -9.40
CA ARG A 308 -3.22 -5.60 -8.95
C ARG A 308 -4.35 -6.32 -9.67
N SER A 309 -4.22 -6.50 -10.99
CA SER A 309 -5.22 -7.20 -11.80
C SER A 309 -5.32 -8.66 -11.38
N ILE A 310 -4.17 -9.33 -11.18
CA ILE A 310 -4.10 -10.70 -10.67
C ILE A 310 -4.77 -10.78 -9.29
N SER A 311 -4.40 -9.89 -8.36
CA SER A 311 -4.93 -9.87 -6.99
C SER A 311 -6.46 -9.67 -6.96
N LEU A 312 -6.98 -8.73 -7.77
CA LEU A 312 -8.43 -8.50 -7.89
C LEU A 312 -9.15 -9.72 -8.45
N VAL A 313 -8.63 -10.32 -9.53
CA VAL A 313 -9.22 -11.54 -10.13
C VAL A 313 -9.20 -12.69 -9.13
N CYS A 314 -8.12 -12.86 -8.36
CA CYS A 314 -8.01 -13.84 -7.28
C CYS A 314 -9.08 -13.61 -6.19
N CYS A 315 -9.27 -12.38 -5.71
CA CYS A 315 -10.28 -12.05 -4.70
C CYS A 315 -11.71 -12.33 -5.21
N ILE A 316 -12.02 -11.89 -6.44
CA ILE A 316 -13.31 -12.13 -7.08
C ILE A 316 -13.55 -13.64 -7.26
N SER A 317 -12.53 -14.37 -7.75
CA SER A 317 -12.59 -15.82 -7.93
C SER A 317 -12.90 -16.54 -6.62
N THR A 318 -12.18 -16.24 -5.54
CA THR A 318 -12.46 -16.81 -4.21
C THR A 318 -13.88 -16.50 -3.74
N PHE A 319 -14.38 -15.26 -3.93
CA PHE A 319 -15.75 -14.92 -3.56
C PHE A 319 -16.79 -15.77 -4.31
N PHE A 320 -16.64 -15.92 -5.63
CA PHE A 320 -17.55 -16.72 -6.44
C PHE A 320 -17.44 -18.22 -6.13
N LEU A 321 -16.23 -18.75 -6.00
CA LEU A 321 -16.01 -20.13 -5.60
C LEU A 321 -16.64 -20.44 -4.23
N PHE A 322 -16.54 -19.53 -3.26
CA PHE A 322 -17.19 -19.70 -1.96
C PHE A 322 -18.72 -19.71 -2.10
N CYS A 323 -19.28 -18.86 -2.96
CA CYS A 323 -20.72 -18.81 -3.18
C CYS A 323 -21.28 -20.05 -3.88
N LEU A 324 -20.52 -20.64 -4.81
CA LEU A 324 -21.00 -21.70 -5.70
C LEU A 324 -20.67 -23.11 -5.21
N VAL A 325 -19.53 -23.30 -4.54
CA VAL A 325 -19.00 -24.63 -4.20
C VAL A 325 -19.35 -25.05 -2.77
N ILE A 326 -19.48 -24.10 -1.84
CA ILE A 326 -19.67 -24.40 -0.42
C ILE A 326 -21.15 -24.45 -0.05
N ASP A 327 -21.59 -25.60 0.46
CA ASP A 327 -22.90 -25.74 1.10
C ASP A 327 -22.92 -25.06 2.47
N LYS A 328 -23.57 -23.89 2.52
CA LYS A 328 -23.61 -22.99 3.69
C LYS A 328 -24.36 -23.61 4.86
N HIS A 329 -25.27 -24.55 4.62
CA HIS A 329 -26.07 -25.18 5.68
C HIS A 329 -25.24 -26.10 6.58
N ARG A 330 -24.03 -26.49 6.15
CA ARG A 330 -23.11 -27.33 6.92
C ARG A 330 -22.26 -26.56 7.94
N TYR A 331 -22.30 -25.24 7.89
CA TYR A 331 -21.40 -24.37 8.66
C TYR A 331 -22.19 -23.40 9.55
N SER A 332 -21.54 -22.93 10.62
CA SER A 332 -22.12 -21.88 11.48
C SER A 332 -22.41 -20.62 10.67
N THR A 333 -23.59 -20.05 10.87
CA THR A 333 -24.01 -18.79 10.23
C THR A 333 -23.01 -17.66 10.48
N ILE A 334 -22.39 -17.63 11.66
CA ILE A 334 -21.37 -16.63 12.03
C ILE A 334 -20.11 -16.79 11.18
N ASP A 335 -19.61 -18.02 11.02
CA ASP A 335 -18.38 -18.27 10.26
C ASP A 335 -18.58 -17.99 8.77
N VAL A 336 -19.76 -18.34 8.24
CA VAL A 336 -20.16 -17.99 6.87
C VAL A 336 -20.23 -16.47 6.70
N ALA A 337 -20.82 -15.75 7.66
CA ALA A 337 -20.90 -14.29 7.63
C ALA A 337 -19.50 -13.63 7.67
N ILE A 338 -18.59 -14.14 8.50
CA ILE A 338 -17.20 -13.64 8.58
C ILE A 338 -16.47 -13.88 7.26
N THR A 339 -16.59 -15.06 6.65
CA THR A 339 -15.97 -15.33 5.35
C THR A 339 -16.50 -14.39 4.25
N TYR A 340 -17.80 -14.11 4.27
CA TYR A 340 -18.39 -13.11 3.36
C TYR A 340 -17.83 -11.72 3.61
N LEU A 341 -17.74 -11.31 4.89
CA LEU A 341 -17.17 -10.03 5.28
C LEU A 341 -15.71 -9.88 4.81
N LEU A 342 -14.89 -10.92 5.00
CA LEU A 342 -13.49 -10.95 4.54
C LEU A 342 -13.39 -10.88 3.02
N SER A 343 -14.20 -11.65 2.30
CA SER A 343 -14.17 -11.71 0.83
C SER A 343 -14.63 -10.39 0.20
N VAL A 344 -15.77 -9.84 0.66
CA VAL A 344 -16.28 -8.55 0.19
C VAL A 344 -15.33 -7.42 0.61
N GLY A 345 -14.80 -7.49 1.83
CA GLY A 345 -13.77 -6.57 2.33
C GLY A 345 -12.56 -6.56 1.41
N ALA A 346 -11.97 -7.71 1.11
CA ALA A 346 -10.81 -7.83 0.21
C ALA A 346 -11.09 -7.21 -1.17
N ILE A 347 -12.23 -7.52 -1.80
CA ILE A 347 -12.61 -6.93 -3.09
C ILE A 347 -12.77 -5.40 -2.97
N ALA A 348 -13.45 -4.92 -1.93
CA ALA A 348 -13.63 -3.49 -1.70
C ALA A 348 -12.29 -2.77 -1.49
N LEU A 349 -11.35 -3.37 -0.77
CA LEU A 349 -10.01 -2.82 -0.59
C LEU A 349 -9.22 -2.76 -1.91
N GLU A 350 -9.32 -3.79 -2.77
CA GLU A 350 -8.69 -3.76 -4.09
C GLU A 350 -9.29 -2.69 -5.00
N LEU A 351 -10.62 -2.59 -5.06
CA LEU A 351 -11.32 -1.58 -5.84
C LEU A 351 -11.01 -0.17 -5.35
N TYR A 352 -10.97 0.04 -4.03
CA TYR A 352 -10.56 1.30 -3.44
C TYR A 352 -9.14 1.68 -3.87
N ALA A 353 -8.23 0.72 -3.83
CA ALA A 353 -6.85 0.98 -4.17
C ALA A 353 -6.64 1.27 -5.67
N ILE A 354 -7.41 0.62 -6.55
CA ILE A 354 -7.48 0.97 -7.99
C ILE A 354 -8.05 2.38 -8.18
N ALA A 355 -9.13 2.72 -7.47
CA ALA A 355 -9.70 4.07 -7.55
C ALA A 355 -8.72 5.14 -7.05
N ALA A 356 -8.04 4.89 -5.94
CA ALA A 356 -6.99 5.77 -5.41
C ALA A 356 -5.84 5.93 -6.42
N LEU A 357 -5.43 4.84 -7.08
CA LEU A 357 -4.41 4.87 -8.13
C LEU A 357 -4.80 5.83 -9.26
N VAL A 358 -6.00 5.70 -9.82
CA VAL A 358 -6.48 6.53 -10.93
C VAL A 358 -6.53 8.03 -10.56
N LEU A 359 -6.78 8.35 -9.30
CA LEU A 359 -6.97 9.71 -8.82
C LEU A 359 -5.68 10.43 -8.44
N THR A 360 -4.52 9.80 -8.49
CA THR A 360 -3.29 10.38 -7.94
C THR A 360 -2.55 11.29 -8.93
N ASP A 361 -1.77 12.23 -8.40
CA ASP A 361 -0.94 13.17 -9.16
C ASP A 361 0.05 12.45 -10.12
N TRP A 362 0.51 11.24 -9.77
CA TRP A 362 1.29 10.34 -10.63
C TRP A 362 0.58 10.00 -11.95
N THR A 363 -0.71 9.63 -11.87
CA THR A 363 -1.51 9.30 -13.06
C THR A 363 -1.77 10.55 -13.90
N GLN A 364 -2.00 11.71 -13.27
CA GLN A 364 -2.14 12.99 -13.98
C GLN A 364 -0.86 13.35 -14.75
N HIS A 365 0.31 13.18 -14.13
CA HIS A 365 1.60 13.38 -14.78
C HIS A 365 1.78 12.43 -15.97
N TRP A 366 1.55 11.12 -15.76
CA TRP A 366 1.66 10.10 -16.81
C TRP A 366 0.73 10.39 -18.01
N LEU A 367 -0.53 10.75 -17.77
CA LEU A 367 -1.47 11.13 -18.83
C LEU A 367 -1.05 12.39 -19.58
N SER A 368 -0.43 13.36 -18.91
CA SER A 368 0.00 14.61 -19.54
C SER A 368 1.12 14.44 -20.57
N LYS A 369 1.89 13.34 -20.45
CA LYS A 369 2.98 12.98 -21.35
C LYS A 369 2.50 12.25 -22.62
N TYR A 370 1.35 11.57 -22.56
CA TYR A 370 0.81 10.83 -23.71
C TYR A 370 0.13 11.75 -24.73
N LYS A 371 0.63 11.73 -25.96
CA LYS A 371 0.14 12.55 -27.09
C LYS A 371 -1.11 11.97 -27.79
N HIS A 372 -1.72 10.93 -27.25
CA HIS A 372 -2.86 10.25 -27.86
C HIS A 372 -4.15 11.06 -27.69
N TRP A 373 -5.03 11.11 -28.71
CA TRP A 373 -6.26 11.95 -28.69
C TRP A 373 -7.20 11.68 -27.49
N LEU A 374 -7.16 10.47 -26.92
CA LEU A 374 -7.90 10.09 -25.71
C LEU A 374 -7.29 10.60 -24.39
N SER A 375 -6.06 11.11 -24.36
CA SER A 375 -5.43 11.57 -23.13
C SER A 375 -6.04 12.87 -22.60
N GLN A 376 -6.47 13.77 -23.49
CA GLN A 376 -7.12 15.04 -23.16
C GLN A 376 -8.45 14.85 -22.38
N PRO A 377 -9.45 14.10 -22.89
CA PRO A 377 -10.70 13.88 -22.16
C PRO A 377 -10.51 13.07 -20.87
N LYS A 378 -9.58 12.10 -20.85
CA LYS A 378 -9.25 11.34 -19.63
C LYS A 378 -8.58 12.21 -18.57
N TYR A 379 -7.63 13.06 -18.96
CA TYR A 379 -6.98 14.03 -18.07
C TYR A 379 -8.01 14.98 -17.48
N TRP A 380 -8.91 15.52 -18.30
CA TRP A 380 -9.98 16.41 -17.83
C TRP A 380 -10.95 15.69 -16.89
N LEU A 381 -11.35 14.45 -17.19
CA LEU A 381 -12.20 13.64 -16.33
C LEU A 381 -11.53 13.37 -14.97
N ILE A 382 -10.27 12.93 -14.97
CA ILE A 382 -9.51 12.66 -13.75
C ILE A 382 -9.35 13.95 -12.95
N LYS A 383 -8.98 15.06 -13.59
CA LYS A 383 -8.89 16.38 -12.94
C LYS A 383 -10.24 16.80 -12.36
N ARG A 384 -11.36 16.58 -13.05
CA ARG A 384 -12.70 16.91 -12.58
C ARG A 384 -13.11 16.04 -11.39
N LEU A 385 -12.82 14.74 -11.42
CA LEU A 385 -12.99 13.85 -10.27
C LEU A 385 -12.13 14.32 -9.08
N HIS A 386 -10.90 14.76 -9.36
CA HIS A 386 -9.99 15.37 -8.41
C HIS A 386 -10.45 16.76 -7.91
N THR A 387 -11.46 17.38 -8.52
CA THR A 387 -12.09 18.62 -8.00
C THR A 387 -13.39 18.37 -7.27
N LEU A 388 -14.10 17.27 -7.58
CA LEU A 388 -15.36 16.88 -6.92
C LEU A 388 -15.11 16.11 -5.62
N ALA A 389 -14.06 15.30 -5.60
CA ALA A 389 -13.48 14.71 -4.41
C ALA A 389 -12.03 15.20 -4.33
N PRO A 390 -11.81 16.50 -4.04
CA PRO A 390 -10.46 17.02 -3.90
C PRO A 390 -9.76 16.19 -2.83
N PRO A 391 -8.54 15.68 -3.10
CA PRO A 391 -7.77 15.13 -2.02
C PRO A 391 -7.64 16.26 -1.03
N MET A 392 -7.86 15.93 0.24
CA MET A 392 -8.20 16.90 1.27
C MET A 392 -7.19 18.05 1.42
N TYR A 393 -5.99 17.92 0.84
CA TYR A 393 -4.95 18.93 0.76
C TYR A 393 -5.37 20.22 0.05
N ARG A 394 -6.03 20.16 -1.12
CA ARG A 394 -6.44 21.39 -1.83
C ARG A 394 -7.53 22.15 -1.11
N ALA A 395 -8.41 21.47 -0.40
CA ALA A 395 -9.40 22.16 0.43
C ALA A 395 -8.70 22.93 1.58
N ILE A 396 -7.70 22.32 2.23
CA ILE A 396 -7.02 22.93 3.36
C ILE A 396 -6.04 24.03 2.94
N SER A 397 -5.25 23.84 1.87
CA SER A 397 -4.32 24.86 1.36
C SER A 397 -5.06 26.05 0.76
N TYR A 398 -6.14 25.82 0.00
CA TYR A 398 -6.97 26.91 -0.54
C TYR A 398 -7.68 27.68 0.57
N PHE A 399 -8.22 27.01 1.61
CA PHE A 399 -8.81 27.71 2.76
C PHE A 399 -7.76 28.44 3.60
N ARG A 400 -6.57 27.87 3.82
CA ARG A 400 -5.51 28.47 4.65
C ARG A 400 -4.82 29.65 3.93
N LEU A 401 -4.58 29.56 2.62
CA LEU A 401 -4.11 30.69 1.80
C LEU A 401 -5.17 31.80 1.73
N LYS A 402 -6.44 31.44 1.52
CA LYS A 402 -7.55 32.42 1.53
C LYS A 402 -7.69 33.11 2.89
N LEU A 403 -7.60 32.36 4.00
CA LEU A 403 -7.62 32.91 5.36
C LEU A 403 -6.40 33.78 5.68
N SER A 404 -5.21 33.45 5.16
CA SER A 404 -4.00 34.25 5.36
C SER A 404 -4.04 35.53 4.53
N TYR A 405 -4.59 35.47 3.31
CA TYR A 405 -4.80 36.63 2.45
C TYR A 405 -5.89 37.57 2.98
N GLU A 406 -7.02 37.03 3.46
CA GLU A 406 -8.09 37.81 4.08
C GLU A 406 -7.64 38.45 5.41
N LYS A 407 -6.77 37.80 6.19
CA LYS A 407 -6.18 38.38 7.41
C LYS A 407 -5.14 39.47 7.12
N GLY A 408 -4.36 39.34 6.05
CA GLY A 408 -3.38 40.36 5.64
C GLY A 408 -4.00 41.64 5.06
N CYS A 409 -5.25 41.59 4.60
CA CYS A 409 -5.99 42.77 4.13
C CYS A 409 -6.85 43.45 5.22
N LEU A 410 -6.88 42.92 6.44
CA LEU A 410 -7.72 43.42 7.55
C LEU A 410 -6.92 44.14 8.67
N GLU A 411 -5.60 44.30 8.50
CA GLU A 411 -4.79 45.16 9.37
C GLU A 411 -4.49 46.48 8.63
N PRO A 412 -5.15 47.60 8.98
CA PRO A 412 -4.85 48.92 8.43
C PRO A 412 -3.55 49.51 8.98
#